data_AF-A0A8H8NCP9-F1
#
_entry.id   AF-A0A8H8NCP9-F1
#
_cell.length_a   1.000
_cell.length_b   1.000
_cell.length_c   1.000
_cell.angle_alpha   90.00
_cell.angle_beta   90.00
_cell.angle_gamma   90.00
#
_symmetry.space_group_name_H-M   'P 1'
#
loop_
_entity.id
_entity.type
_entity.pdbx_description
1 polymer ?
#
loop_
_entity_poly.entity_id
_entity_poly.type
_entity_poly.pdbx_seq_one_letter_code
_entity_poly.pdbx_strand_id
1 'polypeptide(L)' 'MSDERNVSHGLNVLVLEGGGARGLSLLIILDEMMKRMQHEMKLERVPSVPDYFDVVAGTGTGA' A
#
# COMPACT_ATOMS: atom_id res chain seq x y z
N MET A 1 22.16 14.10 21.63
CA MET A 1 21.15 15.14 21.37
C MET A 1 21.13 15.32 19.87
N SER A 2 20.32 14.53 19.19
CA SER A 2 20.24 14.45 17.73
C SER A 2 18.79 14.74 17.37
N ASP A 3 18.55 16.01 17.06
CA ASP A 3 17.38 16.44 16.32
C ASP A 3 17.65 16.18 14.82
N GLU A 4 16.60 16.30 13.98
CA GLU A 4 16.58 16.12 12.52
C GLU A 4 16.17 14.72 12.03
N ARG A 5 14.85 14.49 12.00
CA ARG A 5 14.05 14.48 10.78
C ARG A 5 12.57 14.41 11.15
N ASN A 6 12.02 15.55 11.57
CA ASN A 6 10.57 15.74 11.53
C ASN A 6 10.17 16.11 10.09
N VAL A 7 10.44 15.20 9.15
CA VAL A 7 9.80 15.27 7.83
C VAL A 7 8.38 14.80 8.12
N SER A 8 7.40 15.72 8.11
CA SER A 8 6.00 15.31 8.12
C SER A 8 5.83 14.35 6.95
N HIS A 9 5.76 13.05 7.22
CA HIS A 9 5.51 12.08 6.16
C HIS A 9 4.20 12.51 5.50
N GLY A 10 4.22 12.60 4.17
CA GLY A 10 3.02 12.89 3.40
C GLY A 10 1.98 11.82 3.71
N LEU A 11 0.70 12.21 3.69
CA LEU A 11 -0.38 11.25 3.87
C LEU A 11 -0.41 10.27 2.69
N ASN A 12 -0.18 9.00 2.95
CA ASN A 12 -0.19 7.93 1.95
C ASN A 12 -1.57 7.26 1.93
N VAL A 13 -2.31 7.45 0.84
CA VAL A 13 -3.68 6.95 0.68
C VAL A 13 -3.73 5.90 -0.43
N LEU A 14 -4.29 4.74 -0.12
CA LEU A 14 -4.65 3.70 -1.09
C LEU A 14 -6.17 3.69 -1.30
N VAL A 15 -6.62 3.82 -2.55
CA VAL A 15 -8.04 3.75 -2.91
C VAL A 15 -8.28 2.58 -3.87
N LEU A 16 -9.20 1.69 -3.50
CA LEU A 16 -9.54 0.49 -4.24
C LEU A 16 -10.96 0.60 -4.82
N GLU A 17 -11.06 0.69 -6.14
CA GLU A 17 -12.36 0.77 -6.81
C GLU A 17 -13.09 -0.59 -6.84
N GLY A 18 -14.42 -0.54 -6.67
CA GLY A 18 -15.28 -1.71 -6.77
C GLY A 18 -15.38 -2.23 -8.20
N GLY A 19 -15.07 -3.51 -8.41
CA GLY A 19 -15.03 -4.14 -9.74
C GLY A 19 -15.90 -5.40 -9.90
N GLY A 20 -16.47 -5.92 -8.81
CA GLY A 20 -17.10 -7.25 -8.81
C GLY A 20 -16.04 -8.33 -8.98
N ALA A 21 -16.32 -9.36 -9.79
CA ALA A 21 -15.33 -10.39 -10.15
C ALA A 21 -14.05 -9.82 -10.79
N ARG A 22 -14.13 -8.65 -11.43
CA ARG A 22 -12.97 -7.96 -12.01
C ARG A 22 -12.06 -7.31 -10.96
N GLY A 23 -12.49 -7.25 -9.69
CA GLY A 23 -11.66 -6.79 -8.58
C GLY A 23 -10.42 -7.66 -8.35
N LEU A 24 -10.39 -8.88 -8.88
CA LEU A 24 -9.21 -9.75 -8.79
C LEU A 24 -7.98 -9.16 -9.49
N SER A 25 -8.15 -8.45 -10.62
CA SER A 25 -7.00 -7.81 -11.28
C SER A 25 -6.39 -6.72 -10.39
N LEU A 26 -7.21 -6.00 -9.64
CA LEU A 26 -6.76 -5.00 -8.67
C LEU A 26 -5.93 -5.64 -7.54
N LEU A 27 -6.37 -6.79 -7.02
CA LEU A 27 -5.62 -7.55 -6.01
C LEU A 27 -4.28 -8.07 -6.53
N ILE A 28 -4.24 -8.53 -7.79
CA ILE A 28 -2.99 -8.97 -8.44
C ILE A 28 -2.02 -7.79 -8.58
N ILE A 29 -2.51 -6.62 -8.98
CA ILE A 29 -1.70 -5.40 -9.09
C ILE A 29 -1.17 -4.99 -7.71
N LEU A 30 -2.02 -5.01 -6.68
CA LEU A 30 -1.62 -4.68 -5.32
C LEU A 30 -0.56 -5.64 -4.79
N ASP A 31 -0.74 -6.95 -4.96
CA ASP A 31 0.22 -7.98 -4.56
C ASP A 31 1.59 -7.80 -5.25
N GLU A 32 1.58 -7.56 -6.57
CA GLU A 32 2.80 -7.30 -7.34
C GLU A 32 3.48 -6.00 -6.89
N MET A 33 2.72 -4.94 -6.60
CA MET A 33 3.25 -3.69 -6.09
C MET A 33 3.96 -3.90 -4.73
N MET A 34 3.34 -4.62 -3.79
CA MET A 34 3.94 -4.89 -2.49
C MET A 34 5.22 -5.73 -2.62
N LYS A 35 5.25 -6.71 -3.53
CA LYS A 35 6.46 -7.49 -3.83
C LYS A 35 7.58 -6.66 -4.44
N ARG A 36 7.26 -5.70 -5.31
CA ARG A 36 8.24 -4.75 -5.85
C ARG A 36 8.82 -3.87 -4.76
N MET A 37 7.98 -3.36 -3.85
CA MET A 37 8.44 -2.59 -2.70
C MET A 37 9.38 -3.40 -1.82
N GLN A 38 9.08 -4.68 -1.58
CA GLN A 38 10.02 -5.57 -0.87
C GLN A 38 11.40 -5.58 -1.53
N HIS A 39 11.45 -5.78 -2.85
CA HIS A 39 12.71 -5.87 -3.59
C HIS A 39 13.45 -4.53 -3.60
N GLU A 40 12.77 -3.42 -3.93
CA GLU A 40 13.36 -2.09 -4.04
C GLU A 40 13.87 -1.57 -2.68
N MET A 41 13.14 -1.84 -1.60
CA MET A 41 13.48 -1.41 -0.24
C MET A 41 14.30 -2.45 0.52
N LYS A 42 14.63 -3.59 -0.10
CA LYS A 42 15.41 -4.70 0.47
C LYS A 42 14.83 -5.24 1.79
N LEU A 43 13.52 -5.41 1.85
CA LEU A 43 12.83 -5.92 3.03
C LEU A 43 12.92 -7.45 3.10
N GLU A 44 13.05 -8.00 4.31
CA GLU A 44 13.14 -9.45 4.53
C GLU A 44 11.87 -10.21 4.12
N ARG A 45 10.71 -9.52 4.13
CA ARG A 45 9.41 -10.06 3.74
C ARG A 45 8.61 -9.04 2.96
N VAL A 46 7.62 -9.52 2.21
CA VAL A 46 6.61 -8.66 1.58
C VAL A 46 5.98 -7.78 2.67
N PRO A 47 6.01 -6.45 2.53
CA PRO A 47 5.40 -5.56 3.50
C PRO A 47 3.88 -5.74 3.52
N SER A 48 3.26 -5.45 4.65
CA SER A 48 1.81 -5.37 4.72
C SER A 48 1.34 -3.97 4.30
N VAL A 49 0.14 -3.89 3.73
CA VAL A 49 -0.45 -2.60 3.31
C VAL A 49 -0.45 -1.54 4.44
N PRO A 50 -0.84 -1.84 5.69
CA PRO A 50 -0.83 -0.84 6.76
C PRO A 50 0.57 -0.39 7.20
N ASP A 51 1.65 -1.08 6.77
CA ASP A 51 3.01 -0.61 7.05
C ASP A 51 3.38 0.65 6.24
N TYR A 52 2.63 0.96 5.16
CA TYR A 52 2.97 2.03 4.20
C TYR A 52 1.84 3.00 3.88
N PHE A 53 0.58 2.60 4.09
CA PHE A 53 -0.60 3.42 3.81
C PHE A 53 -1.31 3.79 5.10
N ASP A 54 -1.47 5.10 5.33
CA ASP A 54 -2.17 5.66 6.48
C ASP A 54 -3.69 5.46 6.37
N VAL A 55 -4.18 5.49 5.13
CA VAL A 55 -5.60 5.32 4.81
C VAL A 55 -5.74 4.33 3.68
N VAL A 56 -6.59 3.32 3.89
CA VAL A 56 -7.07 2.42 2.84
C VAL A 56 -8.57 2.62 2.73
N ALA A 57 -9.03 3.03 1.55
CA ALA A 57 -10.44 3.24 1.25
C ALA A 57 -10.84 2.40 0.03
N GLY A 58 -12.11 2.07 -0.08
CA GLY A 58 -12.62 1.39 -1.26
C GLY A 58 -14.13 1.49 -1.41
N THR A 59 -14.61 1.10 -2.59
CA THR A 59 -16.04 1.06 -2.92
C THR A 59 -16.44 -0.35 -3.38
N GLY A 60 -17.67 -0.79 -3.13
CA GLY A 60 -18.15 -2.11 -3.58
C GLY A 60 -17.27 -3.28 -3.08
N THR A 61 -16.77 -4.12 -4.00
CA THR A 61 -15.84 -5.22 -3.67
C THR A 61 -14.40 -4.78 -3.39
N GLY A 62 -14.10 -3.49 -3.51
CA GLY A 62 -12.82 -2.92 -3.12
C GLY A 62 -12.78 -2.45 -1.66
N ALA A 63 -13.92 -2.50 -0.96
CA ALA A 63 -14.05 -2.23 0.48
C ALA A 63 -13.92 -3.50 1.33
#